data_AF-A0A366MBI1-F1
#
_entry.id   AF-A0A366MBI1-F1
#
_cell.length_a   1.000
_cell.length_b   1.000
_cell.length_c   1.000
_cell.angle_alpha   90.00
_cell.angle_beta   90.00
_cell.angle_gamma   90.00
#
_symmetry.space_group_name_H-M   'P 1'
#
loop_
_entity.id
_entity.type
_entity.pdbx_description
1 polymer ?
#
loop_
_entity_poly.entity_id
_entity_poly.type
_entity_poly.pdbx_seq_one_letter_code
_entity_poly.pdbx_strand_id
1 'polypeptide(L)'
;MLELYLKTEIDEYNKILKENKGSLNEKLKFVFYYHVGKDYNKEKNIFINKSNQTIDYREYYLFLIDIYHQHPEIREYFHNINKEMLNFYKELVNESIKKQEVRSDIDPNEVALYIFTIFKGFIEIWTGFPDIPFRYNYKY
;
A
#
# COMPACT_ATOMS: atom_id res chain seq x y z
N MET A 1 17.30 5.61 -12.73
CA MET A 1 17.66 5.38 -11.31
C MET A 1 16.41 5.36 -10.43
N LEU A 2 15.57 6.40 -10.48
CA LEU A 2 14.28 6.47 -9.76
C LEU A 2 13.30 5.36 -10.16
N GLU A 3 13.13 5.10 -11.45
CA GLU A 3 12.26 4.03 -11.95
C GLU A 3 12.68 2.64 -11.46
N LEU A 4 14.00 2.38 -11.45
CA LEU A 4 14.54 1.12 -10.97
C LEU A 4 14.29 0.96 -9.46
N TYR A 5 14.46 2.05 -8.70
CA TYR A 5 14.19 2.08 -7.26
C TYR A 5 12.71 1.79 -6.96
N LEU A 6 11.79 2.53 -7.60
CA LEU A 6 10.35 2.33 -7.42
C LEU A 6 9.90 0.91 -7.81
N LYS A 7 10.48 0.34 -8.87
CA LYS A 7 10.17 -1.02 -9.31
C LYS A 7 10.64 -2.05 -8.29
N THR A 8 11.86 -1.89 -7.78
CA THR A 8 12.41 -2.78 -6.74
C THR A 8 11.57 -2.73 -5.46
N GLU A 9 11.14 -1.56 -5.01
CA GLU A 9 10.27 -1.42 -3.83
C GLU A 9 8.92 -2.16 -4.03
N ILE A 10 8.32 -2.05 -5.23
CA ILE A 10 7.06 -2.75 -5.56
C ILE A 10 7.25 -4.26 -5.62
N ASP A 11 8.33 -4.73 -6.25
CA ASP A 11 8.64 -6.16 -6.36
C ASP A 11 8.90 -6.76 -4.96
N GLU A 12 9.63 -6.06 -4.10
CA GLU A 12 9.88 -6.47 -2.71
C GLU A 12 8.58 -6.47 -1.89
N TYR A 13 7.76 -5.43 -2.01
CA TYR A 13 6.45 -5.35 -1.37
C TYR A 13 5.52 -6.50 -1.77
N ASN A 14 5.40 -6.75 -3.08
CA ASN A 14 4.60 -7.85 -3.63
C ASN A 14 5.07 -9.21 -3.12
N LYS A 15 6.39 -9.40 -2.99
CA LYS A 15 6.98 -10.61 -2.44
C LYS A 15 6.60 -10.80 -0.97
N ILE A 16 6.79 -9.78 -0.14
CA ILE A 16 6.50 -9.85 1.30
C ILE A 16 5.02 -10.20 1.54
N LEU A 17 4.12 -9.64 0.75
CA LEU A 17 2.68 -9.91 0.84
C LEU A 17 2.29 -11.30 0.38
N LYS A 18 2.90 -11.81 -0.69
CA LYS A 18 2.64 -13.18 -1.18
C LYS A 18 3.15 -14.23 -0.18
N GLU A 19 4.23 -13.94 0.54
CA GLU A 19 4.78 -14.81 1.58
C GLU A 19 3.97 -14.74 2.89
N ASN A 20 3.18 -13.69 3.10
CA ASN A 20 2.32 -13.55 4.27
C ASN A 20 1.13 -14.54 4.19
N LYS A 21 1.03 -15.46 5.16
CA LYS A 21 -0.03 -16.50 5.21
C LYS A 21 -1.28 -16.08 5.98
N GLY A 22 -1.37 -14.82 6.43
CA GLY A 22 -2.52 -14.31 7.17
C GLY A 22 -3.83 -14.29 6.37
N SER A 23 -4.92 -14.04 7.07
CA SER A 23 -6.25 -13.74 6.54
C SER A 23 -6.24 -12.46 5.70
N LEU A 24 -7.30 -12.25 4.89
CA LEU A 24 -7.51 -10.99 4.15
C LEU A 24 -7.27 -9.76 5.04
N ASN A 25 -7.86 -9.74 6.23
CA ASN A 25 -7.78 -8.62 7.15
C ASN A 25 -6.35 -8.37 7.65
N GLU A 26 -5.58 -9.43 7.94
CA GLU A 26 -4.19 -9.29 8.39
C GLU A 26 -3.29 -8.79 7.25
N LYS A 27 -3.51 -9.28 6.03
CA LYS A 27 -2.80 -8.80 4.84
C LYS A 27 -3.11 -7.33 4.58
N LEU A 28 -4.38 -6.92 4.62
CA LEU A 28 -4.78 -5.52 4.45
C LEU A 28 -4.20 -4.62 5.54
N LYS A 29 -4.21 -5.06 6.81
CA LYS A 29 -3.55 -4.29 7.89
C LYS A 29 -2.07 -4.13 7.61
N PHE A 30 -1.36 -5.20 7.25
CA PHE A 30 0.05 -5.13 6.88
C PHE A 30 0.28 -4.12 5.74
N VAL A 31 -0.54 -4.14 4.69
CA VAL A 31 -0.46 -3.18 3.58
C VAL A 31 -0.53 -1.74 4.05
N PHE A 32 -1.55 -1.39 4.84
CA PHE A 32 -1.74 -0.02 5.30
C PHE A 32 -0.61 0.43 6.21
N TYR A 33 -0.12 -0.45 7.08
CA TYR A 33 1.00 -0.19 7.99
C TYR A 33 2.32 -0.01 7.23
N TYR A 34 2.59 -0.88 6.24
CA TYR A 34 3.76 -0.80 5.37
C TYR A 34 3.86 0.58 4.68
N HIS A 35 2.75 1.04 4.12
CA HIS A 35 2.70 2.31 3.39
C HIS A 35 2.80 3.56 4.25
N VAL A 36 2.67 3.45 5.57
CA VAL A 36 2.97 4.57 6.49
C VAL A 36 4.26 4.36 7.27
N GLY A 37 5.08 3.37 6.86
CA GLY A 37 6.36 3.06 7.48
C GLY A 37 6.29 2.44 8.86
N LYS A 38 5.17 1.85 9.28
CA LYS A 38 4.96 1.30 10.63
C LYS A 38 4.86 -0.21 10.63
N ASP A 39 5.43 -0.88 11.62
CA ASP A 39 5.37 -2.33 11.74
C ASP A 39 4.02 -2.70 12.35
N TYR A 40 3.32 -3.63 11.69
CA TYR A 40 2.04 -4.11 12.18
C TYR A 40 2.21 -4.95 13.47
N ASN A 41 3.33 -5.68 13.59
CA ASN A 41 3.57 -6.64 14.67
C ASN A 41 4.34 -6.03 15.85
N LYS A 42 4.97 -4.87 15.66
CA LYS A 42 5.73 -4.14 16.67
C LYS A 42 5.37 -2.68 16.45
N GLU A 43 4.97 -1.91 17.46
CA GLU A 43 4.74 -0.46 17.30
C GLU A 43 6.06 0.31 17.04
N LYS A 44 6.81 -0.05 16.00
CA LYS A 44 8.12 0.46 15.60
C LYS A 44 8.10 0.75 14.11
N ASN A 45 8.92 1.70 13.64
CA ASN A 45 9.02 2.00 12.22
C ASN A 45 9.69 0.81 11.48
N ILE A 46 9.10 0.30 10.38
CA ILE A 46 9.64 -0.87 9.66
C ILE A 46 10.87 -0.49 8.85
N PHE A 47 10.82 0.68 8.19
CA PHE A 47 11.78 0.98 7.13
C PHE A 47 12.80 2.01 7.58
N ILE A 48 13.90 1.43 8.02
CA ILE A 48 15.20 2.04 8.10
C ILE A 48 15.84 1.83 6.72
N ASN A 49 16.14 2.91 5.97
CA ASN A 49 16.78 2.77 4.66
C ASN A 49 18.15 2.07 4.80
N LYS A 50 18.80 1.68 3.69
CA LYS A 50 20.16 1.07 3.72
C LYS A 50 21.20 1.89 4.49
N SER A 51 20.93 3.17 4.75
CA SER A 51 21.77 4.13 5.48
C SER A 51 21.34 4.35 6.94
N ASN A 52 20.50 3.47 7.48
CA ASN A 52 19.99 3.55 8.84
C ASN A 52 19.05 4.74 9.17
N GLN A 53 18.50 5.42 8.17
CA GLN A 53 17.61 6.57 8.37
C GLN A 53 16.14 6.17 8.33
N THR A 54 15.36 6.77 9.23
CA THR A 54 13.89 6.68 9.19
C THR A 54 13.37 7.48 8.02
N ILE A 55 12.57 6.84 7.15
CA ILE A 55 11.88 7.53 6.06
C ILE A 55 10.64 8.21 6.64
N ASP A 56 10.48 9.52 6.41
CA ASP A 56 9.19 10.18 6.60
C ASP A 56 8.29 9.85 5.41
N TYR A 57 7.33 8.96 5.63
CA TYR A 57 6.44 8.49 4.57
C TYR A 57 5.47 9.57 4.07
N ARG A 58 5.21 10.64 4.84
CA ARG A 58 4.40 11.76 4.34
C ARG A 58 5.17 12.56 3.32
N GLU A 59 6.39 12.94 3.67
CA GLU A 59 7.30 13.64 2.75
C GLU A 59 7.59 12.78 1.51
N TYR A 60 7.73 11.47 1.68
CA TYR A 60 7.86 10.54 0.55
C TYR A 60 6.68 10.63 -0.43
N TYR A 61 5.43 10.61 0.06
CA TYR A 61 4.28 10.70 -0.83
C TYR A 61 4.10 12.09 -1.44
N LEU A 62 4.39 13.16 -0.70
CA LEU A 62 4.41 14.52 -1.25
C LEU A 62 5.44 14.65 -2.38
N PHE A 63 6.64 14.11 -2.17
CA PHE A 63 7.68 14.03 -3.19
C PHE A 63 7.23 13.25 -4.44
N LEU A 64 6.55 12.11 -4.26
CA LEU A 64 6.00 11.36 -5.39
C LEU A 64 4.93 12.14 -6.17
N ILE A 65 4.06 12.89 -5.48
CA ILE A 65 3.05 13.74 -6.10
C ILE A 65 3.72 14.86 -6.90
N ASP A 66 4.71 15.54 -6.32
CA ASP A 66 5.47 16.60 -7.00
C ASP A 66 6.15 16.08 -8.25
N ILE A 67 6.83 14.93 -8.14
CA ILE A 67 7.48 14.27 -9.27
C ILE A 67 6.47 13.96 -10.39
N TYR A 68 5.31 13.38 -10.06
CA TYR A 68 4.27 13.08 -11.05
C TYR A 68 3.78 14.32 -11.82
N HIS A 69 3.66 15.45 -11.12
CA HIS A 69 3.24 16.70 -11.73
C HIS A 69 4.32 17.35 -12.59
N GLN A 70 5.55 17.40 -12.09
CA GLN A 70 6.68 18.11 -12.71
C GLN A 70 7.30 17.33 -13.88
N HIS A 71 7.16 16.01 -13.91
CA HIS A 71 7.77 15.14 -14.91
C HIS A 71 6.70 14.34 -15.68
N PRO A 72 6.14 14.87 -16.78
CA PRO A 72 5.17 14.14 -17.60
C PRO A 72 5.68 12.81 -18.14
N GLU A 73 6.98 12.70 -18.41
CA GLU A 73 7.65 11.54 -19.01
C GLU A 73 7.55 10.26 -18.17
N ILE A 74 7.36 10.39 -16.86
CA ILE A 74 7.24 9.24 -15.94
C ILE A 74 5.78 8.92 -15.59
N ARG A 75 4.79 9.65 -16.10
CA ARG A 75 3.38 9.43 -15.73
C ARG A 75 2.88 8.05 -16.15
N GLU A 76 3.36 7.54 -17.28
CA GLU A 76 3.07 6.16 -17.72
C GLU A 76 3.58 5.14 -16.70
N TYR A 77 4.75 5.39 -16.11
CA TYR A 77 5.30 4.55 -15.07
C TYR A 77 4.41 4.55 -13.82
N PHE A 78 3.95 5.72 -13.36
CA PHE A 78 2.95 5.80 -12.28
C PHE A 78 1.64 5.10 -12.62
N HIS A 79 1.15 5.20 -13.87
CA HIS A 79 -0.04 4.49 -14.32
C HIS A 79 0.14 2.97 -14.18
N ASN A 80 1.28 2.44 -14.65
CA ASN A 80 1.60 1.02 -14.57
C ASN A 80 1.69 0.53 -13.13
N ILE A 81 2.31 1.30 -12.23
CA ILE A 81 2.34 0.99 -10.79
C ILE A 81 0.92 0.88 -10.22
N ASN A 82 0.06 1.87 -10.47
CA ASN A 82 -1.30 1.85 -9.93
C ASN A 82 -2.10 0.66 -10.49
N LYS A 83 -1.87 0.29 -11.76
CA LYS A 83 -2.47 -0.90 -12.37
C LYS A 83 -2.00 -2.20 -11.70
N GLU A 84 -0.70 -2.31 -11.41
CA GLU A 84 -0.13 -3.46 -10.68
C GLU A 84 -0.69 -3.55 -9.26
N MET A 85 -0.79 -2.44 -8.54
CA MET A 85 -1.40 -2.39 -7.21
C MET A 85 -2.88 -2.80 -7.24
N LEU A 86 -3.65 -2.35 -8.23
CA LEU A 86 -5.05 -2.76 -8.37
C LEU A 86 -5.17 -4.27 -8.67
N ASN A 87 -4.32 -4.79 -9.55
CA ASN A 87 -4.26 -6.23 -9.83
C ASN A 87 -3.88 -7.04 -8.58
N PHE A 88 -2.96 -6.53 -7.75
CA PHE A 88 -2.62 -7.13 -6.47
C PHE A 88 -3.86 -7.28 -5.56
N TYR A 89 -4.65 -6.21 -5.39
CA TYR A 89 -5.88 -6.31 -4.58
C TYR A 89 -6.90 -7.28 -5.17
N LYS A 90 -6.99 -7.37 -6.50
CA LYS A 90 -7.83 -8.37 -7.18
C LYS A 90 -7.36 -9.79 -6.92
N GLU A 91 -6.05 -10.07 -7.00
CA GLU A 91 -5.48 -11.38 -6.65
C GLU A 91 -5.79 -11.73 -5.20
N LEU A 92 -5.63 -10.77 -4.29
CA LEU A 92 -5.89 -10.92 -2.87
C LEU A 92 -7.37 -11.28 -2.58
N VAL A 93 -8.33 -10.57 -3.19
CA VAL A 93 -9.76 -10.88 -3.04
C VAL A 93 -10.09 -12.26 -3.59
N ASN A 94 -9.54 -12.61 -4.76
CA ASN A 94 -9.73 -13.94 -5.36
C ASN A 94 -9.20 -15.07 -4.45
N GLU A 95 -8.04 -14.88 -3.83
CA GLU A 95 -7.48 -15.81 -2.86
C GLU A 95 -8.42 -15.98 -1.65
N SER A 96 -8.95 -14.88 -1.12
CA SER A 96 -9.85 -14.89 0.03
C SER A 96 -11.22 -15.51 -0.27
N ILE A 97 -11.74 -15.37 -1.49
CA ILE A 97 -12.92 -16.12 -1.95
C ILE A 97 -12.63 -17.63 -1.97
N LYS A 98 -11.49 -18.05 -2.52
CA LYS A 98 -11.08 -19.47 -2.53
C LYS A 98 -10.93 -20.04 -1.13
N LYS A 99 -10.47 -19.22 -0.17
CA LYS A 99 -10.37 -19.55 1.25
C LYS A 99 -11.69 -19.45 2.02
N GLN A 100 -12.78 -19.06 1.37
CA GLN A 100 -14.09 -18.84 1.98
C GLN A 100 -14.10 -17.75 3.08
N GLU A 101 -13.13 -16.83 3.05
CA GLU A 101 -13.09 -15.65 3.92
C GLU A 101 -14.03 -14.55 3.42
N VAL A 102 -14.30 -14.55 2.11
CA VAL A 102 -15.20 -13.63 1.41
C VAL A 102 -16.23 -14.46 0.66
N ARG A 103 -17.48 -13.98 0.58
CA ARG A 103 -18.55 -14.67 -0.14
C ARG A 103 -18.22 -14.79 -1.64
N SER A 104 -18.57 -15.92 -2.24
CA SER A 104 -18.22 -16.25 -3.63
C SER A 104 -19.08 -15.54 -4.69
N ASP A 105 -20.16 -14.89 -4.30
CA ASP A 105 -21.09 -14.16 -5.18
C ASP A 105 -20.63 -12.71 -5.48
N ILE A 106 -19.55 -12.27 -4.84
CA ILE A 106 -19.02 -10.92 -4.97
C ILE A 106 -18.09 -10.82 -6.20
N ASP A 107 -18.17 -9.73 -6.97
CA ASP A 107 -17.20 -9.44 -8.03
C ASP A 107 -15.84 -9.02 -7.42
N PRO A 108 -14.76 -9.79 -7.64
CA PRO A 108 -13.44 -9.44 -7.14
C PRO A 108 -12.92 -8.09 -7.66
N ASN A 109 -13.34 -7.66 -8.86
CA ASN A 109 -12.93 -6.39 -9.43
C ASN A 109 -13.51 -5.20 -8.65
N GLU A 110 -14.79 -5.26 -8.30
CA GLU A 110 -15.46 -4.20 -7.54
C GLU A 110 -14.85 -4.04 -6.16
N VAL A 111 -14.61 -5.15 -5.45
CA VAL A 111 -14.01 -5.11 -4.12
C VAL A 111 -12.55 -4.67 -4.18
N ALA A 112 -11.78 -5.13 -5.17
CA ALA A 112 -10.41 -4.67 -5.36
C ALA A 112 -10.34 -3.16 -5.61
N LEU A 113 -11.22 -2.64 -6.45
CA LEU A 113 -11.33 -1.21 -6.70
C LEU A 113 -11.71 -0.45 -5.43
N TYR A 114 -12.69 -0.95 -4.67
CA TYR A 114 -13.10 -0.37 -3.40
C TYR A 114 -11.94 -0.27 -2.40
N ILE A 115 -11.20 -1.37 -2.21
CA ILE A 115 -10.01 -1.40 -1.33
C ILE A 115 -8.95 -0.42 -1.82
N PHE A 116 -8.65 -0.43 -3.12
CA PHE A 116 -7.67 0.46 -3.72
C PHE A 116 -8.04 1.94 -3.55
N THR A 117 -9.31 2.30 -3.77
CA THR A 117 -9.82 3.66 -3.57
C THR A 117 -9.72 4.09 -2.11
N ILE A 118 -10.10 3.25 -1.14
CA ILE A 118 -9.93 3.55 0.28
C ILE A 118 -8.46 3.77 0.61
N PHE A 119 -7.59 2.89 0.13
CA PHE A 119 -6.15 3.00 0.37
C PHE A 119 -5.59 4.32 -0.19
N LYS A 120 -5.89 4.65 -1.44
CA LYS A 120 -5.44 5.90 -2.07
C LYS A 120 -5.98 7.13 -1.37
N GLY A 121 -7.28 7.16 -1.07
CA GLY A 121 -7.90 8.27 -0.34
C GLY A 121 -7.36 8.42 1.07
N PHE A 122 -7.06 7.30 1.75
CA PHE A 122 -6.40 7.32 3.05
C PHE A 122 -5.03 8.00 2.98
N ILE A 123 -4.17 7.59 2.02
CA ILE A 123 -2.84 8.19 1.85
C ILE A 123 -2.95 9.68 1.56
N GLU A 124 -3.83 10.08 0.64
CA GLU A 124 -4.03 11.49 0.26
C GLU A 124 -4.48 12.37 1.44
N ILE A 125 -5.44 11.89 2.24
CA ILE A 125 -5.89 12.59 3.44
C ILE A 125 -4.78 12.61 4.49
N TRP A 126 -4.09 11.50 4.71
CA TRP A 126 -3.05 11.40 5.73
C TRP A 126 -1.81 12.26 5.42
N THR A 127 -1.50 12.49 4.15
CA THR A 127 -0.42 13.38 3.70
C THR A 127 -0.85 14.85 3.75
N GLY A 128 -2.09 15.17 3.34
CA GLY A 128 -2.59 16.55 3.32
C GLY A 128 -2.96 17.12 4.69
N PHE A 129 -3.26 16.27 5.68
CA PHE A 129 -3.68 16.70 7.01
C PHE A 129 -2.74 16.14 8.09
N PRO A 130 -1.69 16.89 8.48
CA PRO A 130 -0.64 16.38 9.35
C PRO A 130 -1.14 15.97 10.75
N ASP A 131 -2.25 16.55 11.20
CA ASP A 131 -2.84 16.27 12.51
C ASP A 131 -3.57 14.93 12.57
N ILE A 132 -3.87 14.28 11.44
CA ILE A 132 -4.53 12.97 11.43
C ILE A 132 -3.50 11.89 11.81
N PRO A 133 -3.61 11.28 13.00
CA PRO A 133 -2.66 10.25 13.41
C PRO A 133 -3.01 8.93 12.70
N PHE A 134 -1.99 8.18 12.26
CA PHE A 134 -2.19 6.78 11.93
C PHE A 134 -2.33 5.99 13.24
N ARG A 135 -3.56 5.87 13.77
CA ARG A 135 -3.90 5.02 14.92
C ARG A 135 -5.11 4.15 14.60
N TYR A 136 -4.89 2.84 14.58
CA TYR A 136 -5.93 1.82 14.44
C TYR A 136 -6.21 1.12 15.78
N ASN A 137 -6.21 1.87 16.90
CA ASN A 137 -6.58 1.30 18.20
C ASN A 137 -8.04 1.63 18.51
N TYR A 138 -8.96 0.90 17.88
CA TYR A 138 -10.28 0.68 18.50
C TYR A 138 -10.16 -0.51 19.44
N LYS A 139 -10.05 -0.23 20.74
CA LYS A 139 -10.41 -1.21 21.77
C LYS A 139 -11.93 -1.28 21.77
N TYR A 140 -12.50 -2.31 21.16
CA TYR A 140 -13.87 -2.75 21.43
C TYR A 140 -13.83 -3.79 22.53
#